data_AF-A0A6J1K6G9-F1
#
_entry.id   AF-A0A6J1K6G9-F1
#
_cell.length_a   1.000
_cell.length_b   1.000
_cell.length_c   1.000
_cell.angle_alpha   90.00
_cell.angle_beta   90.00
_cell.angle_gamma   90.00
#
_symmetry.space_group_name_H-M   'P 1'
#
loop_
_entity.id
_entity.type
_entity.pdbx_description
1 polymer ?
#
loop_
_entity_poly.entity_id
_entity_poly.type
_entity_poly.pdbx_seq_one_letter_code
_entity_poly.pdbx_strand_id
1 'polypeptide(L)'
;MILRVTRAPHRLCQTRAFVDAKVKWVRDPYLDFVVQREKNLRQVISLKNLIVSSPFKSVPLSSVSLMRQNLKAPTTSISKFFQLYPSVFIQFQPSLGLHPHVKLTSQSLALHKEELTIHNSQPHRDDIVKRLAKLLMLTGAGKLPLYVIEKLQWDLGLPYKFIPALLADYPEYFQVCSMRDCSTGEQTLALELLSWREDLSVSELKKRHSLEGNGWRRNGNHIAFPMSFPRGFDLEKKVLNWVEEWQRLPYISPYENAFHLAPNSDQAEKWTTAVLHELLYLMVSKKTEKENIFCLGEYLGFGSRFKKAIVHHPGIFYVSNKIRTQTVVLREAYNKNFLVEKHLLMGMRHQYIHLMNKAVRRPRPRIILASSRGKRQNNPSANKEPKRNAKAKLEESNVYFQPSVEEDDRPCRVTELQNNAFHE
;
A
#
# COMPACT_ATOMS: atom_id res chain seq x y z
N MET A 1 16.11 -64.79 39.29
CA MET A 1 16.53 -63.92 38.17
C MET A 1 15.29 -63.22 37.62
N ILE A 2 15.30 -61.89 37.48
CA ILE A 2 14.21 -61.13 36.83
C ILE A 2 14.83 -60.31 35.70
N LEU A 3 14.46 -60.63 34.46
CA LEU A 3 14.94 -59.93 33.26
C LEU A 3 14.20 -58.60 33.10
N ARG A 4 14.89 -57.47 33.33
CA ARG A 4 14.40 -56.14 32.94
C ARG A 4 14.71 -55.91 31.46
N VAL A 5 13.68 -55.99 30.61
CA VAL A 5 13.75 -55.52 29.22
C VAL A 5 13.74 -53.99 29.22
N THR A 6 14.90 -53.37 29.02
CA THR A 6 15.02 -51.93 28.80
C THR A 6 14.53 -51.56 27.40
N ARG A 7 13.31 -51.04 27.30
CA ARG A 7 12.85 -50.37 26.07
C ARG A 7 13.73 -49.15 25.83
N ALA A 8 14.47 -49.15 24.72
CA ALA A 8 15.20 -47.97 24.28
C ALA A 8 14.21 -46.81 24.01
N PRO A 9 14.53 -45.56 24.40
CA PRO A 9 13.69 -44.43 24.04
C PRO A 9 13.74 -44.27 22.51
N HIS A 10 12.57 -44.23 21.88
CA HIS A 10 12.49 -43.86 20.47
C HIS A 10 13.17 -42.50 20.28
N ARG A 11 14.27 -42.47 19.52
CA ARG A 11 14.80 -41.20 19.01
C ARG A 11 13.69 -40.58 18.17
N LEU A 12 13.04 -39.56 18.72
CA LEU A 12 12.22 -38.64 17.93
C LEU A 12 13.13 -38.12 16.82
N CYS A 13 12.91 -38.60 15.61
CA CYS A 13 13.60 -38.11 14.45
C CYS A 13 13.10 -36.67 14.28
N GLN A 14 13.91 -35.70 14.68
CA GLN A 14 13.66 -34.30 14.36
C GLN A 14 13.84 -34.16 12.85
N THR A 15 12.76 -34.43 12.12
CA THR A 15 12.61 -34.05 10.72
C THR A 15 12.96 -32.57 10.66
N ARG A 16 14.02 -32.21 9.94
CA ARG A 16 14.48 -30.83 9.86
C ARG A 16 13.35 -29.98 9.28
N ALA A 17 12.70 -29.18 10.12
CA ALA A 17 11.72 -28.21 9.66
C ALA A 17 12.39 -27.25 8.67
N PHE A 18 11.65 -26.79 7.68
CA PHE A 18 12.16 -25.92 6.60
C PHE A 18 12.58 -24.52 7.09
N VAL A 19 12.42 -24.24 8.38
CA VAL A 19 12.78 -23.01 9.10
C VAL A 19 14.23 -22.52 8.85
N ASP A 20 15.13 -23.38 8.36
CA ASP A 20 16.52 -23.05 7.99
C ASP A 20 16.82 -23.03 6.47
N ALA A 21 15.84 -23.34 5.62
CA ALA A 21 16.04 -23.46 4.16
C ALA A 21 16.08 -22.07 3.48
N LYS A 22 17.28 -21.68 3.03
CA LYS A 22 17.50 -20.39 2.34
C LYS A 22 17.03 -20.44 0.89
N VAL A 23 15.77 -20.08 0.66
CA VAL A 23 15.27 -19.87 -0.71
C VAL A 23 15.97 -18.67 -1.34
N LYS A 24 16.48 -18.84 -2.57
CA LYS A 24 17.20 -17.80 -3.31
C LYS A 24 16.25 -16.64 -3.66
N TRP A 25 16.59 -15.42 -3.23
CA TRP A 25 15.89 -14.23 -3.72
C TRP A 25 16.19 -14.02 -5.21
N VAL A 26 15.14 -13.85 -6.01
CA VAL A 26 15.24 -13.54 -7.44
C VAL A 26 14.49 -12.24 -7.70
N ARG A 27 15.12 -11.39 -8.51
CA ARG A 27 14.60 -10.06 -8.85
C ARG A 27 13.36 -10.16 -9.71
N ASP A 28 12.33 -9.38 -9.34
CA ASP A 28 11.14 -9.19 -10.16
C ASP A 28 11.16 -7.78 -10.77
N PRO A 29 11.34 -7.64 -12.11
CA PRO A 29 11.45 -6.33 -12.75
C PRO A 29 10.12 -5.54 -12.74
N TYR A 30 8.97 -6.23 -12.70
CA TYR A 30 7.67 -5.57 -12.73
C TYR A 30 7.30 -5.01 -11.35
N LEU A 31 7.50 -5.80 -10.29
CA LEU A 31 7.28 -5.34 -8.92
C LEU A 31 8.31 -4.28 -8.49
N ASP A 32 9.56 -4.40 -8.96
CA ASP A 32 10.55 -3.32 -8.87
C ASP A 32 10.04 -2.03 -9.52
N PHE A 33 9.44 -2.10 -10.71
CA PHE A 33 8.89 -0.93 -11.40
C PHE A 33 7.73 -0.30 -10.63
N VAL A 34 6.82 -1.10 -10.04
CA VAL A 34 5.73 -0.60 -9.18
C VAL A 34 6.28 0.24 -8.03
N VAL A 35 7.29 -0.24 -7.32
CA VAL A 35 7.92 0.51 -6.21
C VAL A 35 8.68 1.74 -6.73
N GLN A 36 9.42 1.59 -7.84
CA GLN A 36 10.23 2.65 -8.44
C GLN A 36 9.40 3.80 -9.03
N ARG A 37 8.19 3.53 -9.55
CA ARG A 37 7.28 4.52 -10.15
C ARG A 37 6.75 5.53 -9.11
N GLU A 38 6.58 5.09 -7.87
CA GLU A 38 6.13 5.94 -6.75
C GLU A 38 7.28 6.70 -6.06
N LYS A 39 8.50 6.68 -6.64
CA LYS A 39 9.62 7.48 -6.14
C LYS A 39 9.22 8.96 -6.02
N ASN A 40 9.50 9.54 -4.86
CA ASN A 40 9.18 10.92 -4.47
C ASN A 40 7.68 11.23 -4.32
N LEU A 41 6.75 10.30 -4.60
CA LEU A 41 5.31 10.57 -4.56
C LEU A 41 4.83 10.93 -3.15
N ARG A 42 5.25 10.17 -2.13
CA ARG A 42 4.95 10.43 -0.71
C ARG A 42 5.40 11.84 -0.32
N GLN A 43 6.63 12.23 -0.70
CA GLN A 43 7.19 13.56 -0.44
C GLN A 43 6.41 14.67 -1.14
N VAL A 44 6.03 14.49 -2.42
CA VAL A 44 5.20 15.47 -3.16
C VAL A 44 3.84 15.66 -2.47
N ILE A 45 3.19 14.58 -2.05
CA ILE A 45 1.87 14.64 -1.40
C ILE A 45 1.96 15.24 0.02
N SER A 46 2.98 14.90 0.81
CA SER A 46 3.20 15.53 2.12
C SER A 46 3.45 17.05 1.99
N LEU A 47 4.22 17.48 0.99
CA LEU A 47 4.44 18.90 0.69
C LEU A 47 3.16 19.60 0.18
N LYS A 48 2.36 18.93 -0.65
CA LYS A 48 1.04 19.40 -1.08
C LYS A 48 0.10 19.62 0.11
N ASN A 49 -0.02 18.64 1.00
CA ASN A 49 -0.86 18.73 2.20
C ASN A 49 -0.42 19.89 3.12
N LEU A 50 0.90 20.11 3.25
CA LEU A 50 1.45 21.25 3.98
C LEU A 50 1.08 22.60 3.35
N ILE A 51 1.21 22.73 2.01
CA ILE A 51 0.86 23.98 1.29
C ILE A 51 -0.63 24.27 1.38
N VAL A 52 -1.50 23.26 1.30
CA VAL A 52 -2.96 23.43 1.41
C VAL A 52 -3.37 23.80 2.84
N SER A 53 -2.71 23.22 3.84
CA SER A 53 -2.98 23.51 5.26
C SER A 53 -2.50 24.90 5.70
N SER A 54 -1.67 25.58 4.89
CA SER A 54 -1.25 26.96 5.12
C SER A 54 -2.39 27.95 4.85
N PRO A 55 -2.70 28.90 5.75
CA PRO A 55 -3.72 29.93 5.53
C PRO A 55 -3.56 30.69 4.20
N PHE A 56 -2.30 30.95 3.81
CA PHE A 56 -1.96 31.69 2.59
C PHE A 56 -1.90 30.82 1.32
N LYS A 57 -2.27 29.53 1.40
CA LYS A 57 -2.19 28.51 0.32
C LYS A 57 -0.82 28.46 -0.37
N SER A 58 0.20 28.88 0.37
CA SER A 58 1.59 29.04 -0.01
C SER A 58 2.45 29.05 1.25
N VAL A 59 3.74 28.73 1.11
CA VAL A 59 4.70 28.69 2.22
C VAL A 59 6.08 29.19 1.78
N PRO A 60 6.84 29.89 2.65
CA PRO A 60 8.24 30.22 2.41
C PRO A 60 9.11 28.96 2.27
N LEU A 61 10.11 29.00 1.38
CA LEU A 61 11.08 27.90 1.25
C LEU A 61 11.87 27.63 2.54
N SER A 62 12.10 28.65 3.37
CA SER A 62 12.77 28.53 4.67
C SER A 62 11.96 27.66 5.64
N SER A 63 10.66 27.92 5.79
CA SER A 63 9.74 27.14 6.64
C SER A 63 9.68 25.66 6.21
N VAL A 64 9.57 25.40 4.90
CA VAL A 64 9.61 24.03 4.35
C VAL A 64 10.95 23.35 4.62
N SER A 65 12.06 24.11 4.65
CA SER A 65 13.40 23.59 4.93
C SER A 65 13.59 23.21 6.40
N LEU A 66 12.93 23.90 7.33
CA LEU A 66 12.91 23.51 8.74
C LEU A 66 12.10 22.22 8.97
N MET A 67 10.92 22.11 8.33
CA MET A 67 10.04 20.92 8.43
C MET A 67 10.57 19.67 7.68
N ARG A 68 11.75 19.76 7.06
CA ARG A 68 12.35 18.70 6.22
C ARG A 68 12.48 17.35 6.93
N GLN A 69 12.83 17.36 8.23
CA GLN A 69 13.07 16.15 9.02
C GLN A 69 11.82 15.27 9.13
N ASN A 70 10.63 15.88 9.28
CA ASN A 70 9.37 15.17 9.49
C ASN A 70 8.73 14.63 8.20
N LEU A 71 9.17 15.13 7.03
CA LEU A 71 8.51 14.90 5.74
C LEU A 71 9.09 13.72 4.92
N LYS A 72 9.95 12.88 5.52
CA LYS A 72 10.82 11.89 4.81
C LYS A 72 11.46 12.51 3.55
N ALA A 73 11.87 13.78 3.66
CA ALA A 73 12.12 14.64 2.52
C ALA A 73 13.36 14.24 1.70
N PRO A 74 13.46 14.67 0.43
CA PRO A 74 14.57 14.31 -0.45
C PRO A 74 15.93 14.74 0.12
N THR A 75 16.99 13.98 -0.19
CA THR A 75 18.38 14.36 0.16
C THR A 75 18.87 15.62 -0.55
N THR A 76 18.22 16.02 -1.65
CA THR A 76 18.52 17.24 -2.41
C THR A 76 17.94 18.50 -1.74
N SER A 77 18.52 19.68 -2.00
CA SER A 77 17.95 20.98 -1.62
C SER A 77 16.48 21.12 -2.07
N ILE A 78 15.64 21.65 -1.19
CA ILE A 78 14.18 21.73 -1.37
C ILE A 78 13.78 22.63 -2.55
N SER A 79 14.49 23.74 -2.80
CA SER A 79 14.24 24.56 -4.00
C SER A 79 14.50 23.75 -5.29
N LYS A 80 15.58 22.96 -5.34
CA LYS A 80 15.86 22.05 -6.45
C LYS A 80 14.79 20.97 -6.59
N PHE A 81 14.27 20.43 -5.49
CA PHE A 81 13.17 19.47 -5.54
C PHE A 81 11.89 20.06 -6.16
N PHE A 82 11.51 21.26 -5.77
CA PHE A 82 10.37 21.95 -6.39
C PHE A 82 10.62 22.28 -7.88
N GLN A 83 11.88 22.50 -8.29
CA GLN A 83 12.25 22.66 -9.72
C GLN A 83 12.16 21.34 -10.53
N LEU A 84 12.18 20.16 -9.89
CA LEU A 84 11.97 18.87 -10.57
C LEU A 84 10.49 18.65 -10.95
N TYR A 85 9.54 19.29 -10.25
CA TYR A 85 8.10 19.08 -10.41
C TYR A 85 7.32 20.38 -10.69
N PRO A 86 7.68 21.16 -11.75
CA PRO A 86 7.07 22.46 -12.06
C PRO A 86 5.59 22.36 -12.50
N SER A 87 5.13 21.18 -12.86
CA SER A 87 3.72 20.85 -13.12
C SER A 87 2.87 20.78 -11.85
N VAL A 88 3.48 20.55 -10.69
CA VAL A 88 2.83 20.45 -9.37
C VAL A 88 3.01 21.74 -8.57
N PHE A 89 4.21 22.32 -8.60
CA PHE A 89 4.60 23.45 -7.74
C PHE A 89 5.04 24.67 -8.54
N ILE A 90 4.64 25.85 -8.08
CA ILE A 90 5.07 27.16 -8.60
C ILE A 90 5.92 27.85 -7.54
N GLN A 91 7.18 28.11 -7.86
CA GLN A 91 8.05 29.00 -7.08
C GLN A 91 7.86 30.45 -7.55
N PHE A 92 7.62 31.36 -6.61
CA PHE A 92 7.44 32.79 -6.87
C PHE A 92 8.03 33.62 -5.73
N GLN A 93 8.30 34.90 -5.97
CA GLN A 93 8.78 35.82 -4.93
C GLN A 93 7.73 36.92 -4.76
N PRO A 94 7.12 37.06 -3.56
CA PRO A 94 6.05 38.04 -3.35
C PRO A 94 6.51 39.49 -3.56
N SER A 95 7.72 39.83 -3.09
CA SER A 95 8.35 41.14 -3.28
C SER A 95 9.87 41.03 -3.26
N LEU A 96 10.55 42.04 -3.84
CA LEU A 96 12.00 42.19 -3.73
C LEU A 96 12.41 42.25 -2.25
N GLY A 97 13.35 41.40 -1.84
CA GLY A 97 13.80 41.25 -0.45
C GLY A 97 13.16 40.11 0.35
N LEU A 98 11.94 39.67 0.03
CA LEU A 98 11.33 38.52 0.73
C LEU A 98 11.81 37.17 0.20
N HIS A 99 11.89 36.17 1.08
CA HIS A 99 12.23 34.80 0.71
C HIS A 99 11.27 34.23 -0.36
N PRO A 100 11.75 33.38 -1.29
CA PRO A 100 10.87 32.77 -2.28
C PRO A 100 9.84 31.85 -1.61
N HIS A 101 8.63 31.89 -2.13
CA HIS A 101 7.48 31.11 -1.69
C HIS A 101 7.11 30.04 -2.71
N VAL A 102 6.43 29.00 -2.23
CA VAL A 102 5.90 27.91 -3.07
C VAL A 102 4.39 27.84 -2.91
N LYS A 103 3.70 27.71 -4.04
CA LYS A 103 2.27 27.39 -4.11
C LYS A 103 2.03 26.23 -5.08
N LEU A 104 0.83 25.63 -5.04
CA LEU A 104 0.43 24.60 -5.98
C LEU A 104 -0.01 25.18 -7.33
N THR A 105 0.13 24.41 -8.41
CA THR A 105 -0.50 24.71 -9.70
C THR A 105 -2.02 24.53 -9.64
N SER A 106 -2.76 25.16 -10.57
CA SER A 106 -4.20 24.93 -10.71
C SER A 106 -4.55 23.46 -10.98
N GLN A 107 -3.72 22.76 -11.76
CA GLN A 107 -3.87 21.32 -12.02
C GLN A 107 -3.68 20.51 -10.72
N SER A 108 -2.67 20.82 -9.91
CA SER A 108 -2.46 20.14 -8.63
C SER A 108 -3.57 20.43 -7.61
N LEU A 109 -4.12 21.65 -7.59
CA LEU A 109 -5.27 22.02 -6.76
C LEU A 109 -6.57 21.33 -7.21
N ALA A 110 -6.77 21.10 -8.51
CA ALA A 110 -7.91 20.36 -9.03
C ALA A 110 -7.86 18.89 -8.57
N LEU A 111 -6.72 18.21 -8.75
CA LEU A 111 -6.52 16.84 -8.26
C LEU A 111 -6.70 16.71 -6.74
N HIS A 112 -6.30 17.73 -5.97
CA HIS A 112 -6.52 17.73 -4.52
C HIS A 112 -8.01 17.86 -4.14
N LYS A 113 -8.82 18.60 -4.91
CA LYS A 113 -10.27 18.63 -4.70
C LYS A 113 -10.91 17.26 -4.97
N GLU A 114 -10.50 16.60 -6.04
CA GLU A 114 -10.94 15.24 -6.40
C GLU A 114 -10.58 14.22 -5.29
N GLU A 115 -9.33 14.25 -4.81
CA GLU A 115 -8.86 13.47 -3.65
C GLU A 115 -9.71 13.73 -2.39
N LEU A 116 -10.05 15.00 -2.12
CA LEU A 116 -10.91 15.37 -0.98
C LEU A 116 -12.35 14.87 -1.16
N THR A 117 -12.90 14.88 -2.38
CA THR A 117 -14.23 14.29 -2.63
C THR A 117 -14.26 12.79 -2.39
N ILE A 118 -13.18 12.06 -2.69
CA ILE A 118 -13.05 10.63 -2.34
C ILE A 118 -13.00 10.47 -0.82
N HIS A 119 -12.17 11.24 -0.11
CA HIS A 119 -12.06 11.15 1.35
C HIS A 119 -13.36 11.50 2.09
N ASN A 120 -14.17 12.41 1.55
CA ASN A 120 -15.46 12.79 2.11
C ASN A 120 -16.61 11.85 1.69
N SER A 121 -16.40 10.93 0.74
CA SER A 121 -17.45 10.00 0.29
C SER A 121 -17.70 8.90 1.32
N GLN A 122 -18.95 8.73 1.75
CA GLN A 122 -19.34 7.73 2.75
C GLN A 122 -18.76 6.32 2.52
N PRO A 123 -18.85 5.71 1.32
CA PRO A 123 -18.32 4.35 1.13
C PRO A 123 -16.81 4.23 1.35
N HIS A 124 -16.04 5.30 1.10
CA HIS A 124 -14.60 5.33 1.39
C HIS A 124 -14.31 5.53 2.89
N ARG A 125 -15.20 6.22 3.62
CA ARG A 125 -15.11 6.35 5.08
C ARG A 125 -15.40 5.00 5.75
N ASP A 126 -16.46 4.31 5.34
CA ASP A 126 -16.81 2.97 5.83
C ASP A 126 -15.67 1.97 5.58
N ASP A 127 -15.06 2.03 4.39
CA ASP A 127 -13.91 1.21 3.99
C ASP A 127 -12.64 1.50 4.84
N ILE A 128 -12.36 2.78 5.15
CA ILE A 128 -11.31 3.16 6.13
C ILE A 128 -11.61 2.56 7.51
N VAL A 129 -12.83 2.70 8.01
CA VAL A 129 -13.25 2.21 9.33
C VAL A 129 -13.10 0.70 9.42
N LYS A 130 -13.58 -0.04 8.41
CA LYS A 130 -13.45 -1.50 8.34
C LYS A 130 -12.00 -1.95 8.28
N ARG A 131 -11.15 -1.27 7.49
CA ARG A 131 -9.70 -1.55 7.47
C ARG A 131 -9.03 -1.31 8.82
N LEU A 132 -9.38 -0.23 9.50
CA LEU A 132 -8.76 0.15 10.76
C LEU A 132 -9.23 -0.75 11.91
N ALA A 133 -10.52 -1.11 11.93
CA ALA A 133 -11.05 -2.14 12.83
C ALA A 133 -10.36 -3.49 12.60
N LYS A 134 -10.28 -3.97 11.33
CA LYS A 134 -9.50 -5.17 10.98
C LYS A 134 -8.04 -5.09 11.46
N LEU A 135 -7.37 -3.96 11.29
CA LEU A 135 -5.98 -3.78 11.77
C LEU A 135 -5.88 -3.93 13.30
N LEU A 136 -6.80 -3.33 14.06
CA LEU A 136 -6.84 -3.45 15.51
C LEU A 136 -7.21 -4.88 15.96
N MET A 137 -8.09 -5.57 15.23
CA MET A 137 -8.44 -6.99 15.45
C MET A 137 -7.26 -7.95 15.24
N LEU A 138 -6.26 -7.58 14.42
CA LEU A 138 -5.00 -8.34 14.31
C LEU A 138 -4.05 -8.12 15.50
N THR A 139 -4.27 -7.08 16.32
CA THR A 139 -3.50 -6.89 17.57
C THR A 139 -4.17 -7.67 18.70
N GLY A 140 -3.39 -8.44 19.46
CA GLY A 140 -3.94 -9.27 20.55
C GLY A 140 -4.61 -8.48 21.69
N ALA A 141 -4.39 -7.16 21.74
CA ALA A 141 -4.99 -6.25 22.72
C ALA A 141 -6.14 -5.39 22.17
N GLY A 142 -6.45 -5.45 20.88
CA GLY A 142 -7.43 -4.56 20.23
C GLY A 142 -7.01 -3.08 20.17
N LYS A 143 -5.71 -2.78 20.39
CA LYS A 143 -5.17 -1.43 20.63
C LYS A 143 -3.86 -1.22 19.87
N LEU A 144 -3.64 0.00 19.38
CA LEU A 144 -2.37 0.36 18.72
C LEU A 144 -2.03 1.85 18.98
N PRO A 145 -0.77 2.21 19.30
CA PRO A 145 -0.38 3.61 19.52
C PRO A 145 -0.67 4.50 18.31
N LEU A 146 -1.14 5.73 18.56
CA LEU A 146 -1.56 6.66 17.51
C LEU A 146 -0.43 6.94 16.51
N TYR A 147 0.81 7.10 17.00
CA TYR A 147 1.98 7.35 16.15
C TYR A 147 2.31 6.19 15.18
N VAL A 148 1.94 4.95 15.53
CA VAL A 148 2.11 3.77 14.65
C VAL A 148 1.07 3.81 13.54
N ILE A 149 -0.18 4.17 13.85
CA ILE A 149 -1.23 4.37 12.85
C ILE A 149 -0.87 5.55 11.93
N GLU A 150 -0.32 6.64 12.48
CA GLU A 150 0.18 7.78 11.69
C GLU A 150 1.36 7.40 10.77
N LYS A 151 2.28 6.53 11.22
CA LYS A 151 3.37 5.99 10.37
C LYS A 151 2.81 5.26 9.13
N LEU A 152 1.70 4.55 9.33
CA LEU A 152 0.95 3.76 8.35
C LEU A 152 -0.13 4.55 7.60
N GLN A 153 -0.36 5.82 7.95
CA GLN A 153 -1.41 6.69 7.37
C GLN A 153 -1.42 6.65 5.84
N TRP A 154 -0.24 6.70 5.24
CA TRP A 154 -0.06 6.57 3.79
C TRP A 154 -0.49 5.19 3.27
N ASP A 155 -0.05 4.10 3.90
CA ASP A 155 -0.30 2.75 3.40
C ASP A 155 -1.77 2.34 3.56
N LEU A 156 -2.43 2.77 4.64
CA LEU A 156 -3.86 2.57 4.93
C LEU A 156 -4.80 3.53 4.18
N GLY A 157 -4.25 4.60 3.55
CA GLY A 157 -5.04 5.59 2.82
C GLY A 157 -5.85 6.55 3.70
N LEU A 158 -5.40 6.80 4.93
CA LEU A 158 -6.10 7.66 5.88
C LEU A 158 -5.93 9.15 5.51
N PRO A 159 -6.96 9.99 5.65
CA PRO A 159 -6.87 11.43 5.38
C PRO A 159 -5.94 12.14 6.38
N TYR A 160 -5.53 13.36 6.05
CA TYR A 160 -4.75 14.20 6.97
C TYR A 160 -5.61 14.59 8.19
N LYS A 161 -5.06 14.43 9.41
CA LYS A 161 -5.77 14.62 10.69
C LYS A 161 -7.07 13.79 10.80
N PHE A 162 -7.00 12.49 10.49
CA PHE A 162 -8.17 11.60 10.51
C PHE A 162 -8.78 11.37 11.90
N ILE A 163 -8.00 11.41 12.99
CA ILE A 163 -8.46 10.99 14.34
C ILE A 163 -9.71 11.74 14.83
N PRO A 164 -9.80 13.09 14.82
CA PRO A 164 -10.99 13.77 15.35
C PRO A 164 -12.27 13.44 14.56
N ALA A 165 -12.17 13.31 13.22
CA ALA A 165 -13.30 12.91 12.39
C ALA A 165 -13.66 11.43 12.60
N LEU A 166 -12.68 10.55 12.77
CA LEU A 166 -12.93 9.14 13.05
C LEU A 166 -13.74 8.95 14.35
N LEU A 167 -13.35 9.65 15.43
CA LEU A 167 -14.01 9.55 16.73
C LEU A 167 -15.38 10.23 16.78
N ALA A 168 -15.57 11.31 16.00
CA ALA A 168 -16.85 12.01 15.93
C ALA A 168 -17.91 11.25 15.12
N ASP A 169 -17.49 10.61 14.02
CA ASP A 169 -18.41 9.92 13.10
C ASP A 169 -18.59 8.42 13.40
N TYR A 170 -17.65 7.78 14.13
CA TYR A 170 -17.71 6.34 14.49
C TYR A 170 -17.36 6.07 15.98
N PRO A 171 -18.03 6.75 16.94
CA PRO A 171 -17.77 6.58 18.38
C PRO A 171 -18.09 5.17 18.89
N GLU A 172 -18.90 4.38 18.17
CA GLU A 172 -19.24 2.99 18.49
C GLU A 172 -18.18 1.96 18.03
N TYR A 173 -17.21 2.39 17.21
CA TYR A 173 -16.06 1.56 16.83
C TYR A 173 -14.83 1.87 17.68
N PHE A 174 -14.49 3.15 17.88
CA PHE A 174 -13.16 3.54 18.37
C PHE A 174 -13.19 4.48 19.57
N GLN A 175 -12.25 4.27 20.48
CA GLN A 175 -11.92 5.18 21.57
C GLN A 175 -10.42 5.49 21.59
N VAL A 176 -10.03 6.63 22.16
CA VAL A 176 -8.63 6.91 22.49
C VAL A 176 -8.38 6.58 23.96
N CYS A 177 -7.39 5.73 24.23
CA CYS A 177 -6.98 5.31 25.57
C CYS A 177 -5.48 5.58 25.79
N SER A 178 -5.06 5.63 27.05
CA SER A 178 -3.63 5.58 27.41
C SER A 178 -3.16 4.13 27.49
N MET A 179 -2.05 3.80 26.86
CA MET A 179 -1.38 2.49 26.98
C MET A 179 0.10 2.66 27.29
N ARG A 180 0.73 1.63 27.87
CA ARG A 180 2.19 1.54 27.91
C ARG A 180 2.71 1.08 26.56
N ASP A 181 3.60 1.84 25.96
CA ASP A 181 4.28 1.45 24.72
C ASP A 181 5.27 0.30 25.01
N CYS A 182 5.21 -0.78 24.22
CA CYS A 182 6.15 -1.89 24.32
C CYS A 182 7.55 -1.54 23.80
N SER A 183 7.70 -0.48 22.99
CA SER A 183 8.97 -0.06 22.40
C SER A 183 9.78 0.85 23.33
N THR A 184 9.12 1.82 23.98
CA THR A 184 9.75 2.82 24.85
C THR A 184 9.53 2.57 26.34
N GLY A 185 8.50 1.81 26.72
CA GLY A 185 8.07 1.64 28.11
C GLY A 185 7.28 2.81 28.70
N GLU A 186 7.14 3.90 27.95
CA GLU A 186 6.43 5.12 28.35
C GLU A 186 4.92 5.03 28.14
N GLN A 187 4.16 5.94 28.76
CA GLN A 187 2.72 6.05 28.53
C GLN A 187 2.46 6.85 27.24
N THR A 188 1.70 6.26 26.32
CA THR A 188 1.35 6.86 25.02
C THR A 188 -0.16 6.78 24.77
N LEU A 189 -0.66 7.62 23.86
CA LEU A 189 -2.04 7.57 23.40
C LEU A 189 -2.19 6.51 22.30
N ALA A 190 -3.24 5.73 22.38
CA ALA A 190 -3.57 4.66 21.46
C ALA A 190 -5.01 4.71 21.00
N LEU A 191 -5.28 4.16 19.82
CA LEU A 191 -6.62 3.88 19.35
C LEU A 191 -7.01 2.47 19.80
N GLU A 192 -8.17 2.36 20.43
CA GLU A 192 -8.79 1.13 20.92
C GLU A 192 -10.03 0.80 20.09
N LEU A 193 -10.19 -0.48 19.75
CA LEU A 193 -11.42 -1.02 19.19
C LEU A 193 -12.36 -1.43 20.33
N LEU A 194 -13.54 -0.81 20.39
CA LEU A 194 -14.51 -1.02 21.48
C LEU A 194 -15.21 -2.37 21.46
N SER A 195 -15.45 -2.92 20.27
CA SER A 195 -16.17 -4.18 20.09
C SER A 195 -15.55 -5.03 18.99
N TRP A 196 -15.37 -6.33 19.29
CA TRP A 196 -15.03 -7.31 18.25
C TRP A 196 -16.23 -7.51 17.33
N ARG A 197 -15.97 -7.63 16.03
CA ARG A 197 -17.00 -7.70 14.98
C ARG A 197 -16.76 -8.90 14.08
N GLU A 198 -17.63 -9.91 14.20
CA GLU A 198 -17.50 -11.19 13.49
C GLU A 198 -17.67 -11.05 11.96
N ASP A 199 -18.44 -10.04 11.51
CA ASP A 199 -18.56 -9.68 10.09
C ASP A 199 -17.23 -9.22 9.49
N LEU A 200 -16.31 -8.73 10.32
CA LEU A 200 -14.97 -8.30 9.92
C LEU A 200 -13.90 -9.38 10.13
N SER A 201 -14.15 -10.45 10.88
CA SER A 201 -13.15 -11.50 11.15
C SER A 201 -12.93 -12.51 10.01
N VAL A 202 -13.50 -12.26 8.83
CA VAL A 202 -13.24 -13.04 7.62
C VAL A 202 -12.02 -12.47 6.89
N SER A 203 -10.97 -13.28 6.78
CA SER A 203 -9.76 -12.92 6.02
C SER A 203 -10.03 -12.80 4.53
N GLU A 204 -9.29 -11.91 3.86
CA GLU A 204 -9.41 -11.71 2.41
C GLU A 204 -9.04 -12.99 1.65
N LEU A 205 -8.08 -13.79 2.14
CA LEU A 205 -7.78 -15.10 1.54
C LEU A 205 -8.99 -16.05 1.57
N LYS A 206 -9.66 -16.17 2.72
CA LYS A 206 -10.85 -17.04 2.88
C LYS A 206 -12.01 -16.54 2.02
N LYS A 207 -12.25 -15.22 2.01
CA LYS A 207 -13.27 -14.55 1.20
C LYS A 207 -13.05 -14.78 -0.31
N ARG A 208 -11.81 -14.65 -0.81
CA ARG A 208 -11.47 -14.92 -2.21
C ARG A 208 -11.66 -16.40 -2.57
N HIS A 209 -11.18 -17.31 -1.73
CA HIS A 209 -11.38 -18.75 -1.92
C HIS A 209 -12.87 -19.16 -1.96
N SER A 210 -13.74 -18.48 -1.20
CA SER A 210 -15.19 -18.69 -1.25
C SER A 210 -15.85 -18.20 -2.55
N LEU A 211 -15.30 -17.15 -3.18
CA LEU A 211 -15.83 -16.57 -4.42
C LEU A 211 -15.39 -17.33 -5.68
N GLU A 212 -14.19 -17.91 -5.68
CA GLU A 212 -13.59 -18.52 -6.87
C GLU A 212 -14.22 -19.88 -7.26
N GLY A 213 -15.10 -20.46 -6.45
CA GLY A 213 -15.89 -21.67 -6.79
C GLY A 213 -15.06 -22.94 -7.06
N ASN A 214 -13.74 -22.87 -6.92
CA ASN A 214 -12.81 -23.91 -7.35
C ASN A 214 -12.97 -25.18 -6.51
N GLY A 215 -13.39 -26.26 -7.17
CA GLY A 215 -13.84 -27.52 -6.57
C GLY A 215 -12.78 -28.39 -5.86
N TRP A 216 -11.72 -27.83 -5.30
CA TRP A 216 -10.84 -28.55 -4.38
C TRP A 216 -11.44 -28.62 -2.97
N ARG A 217 -12.46 -29.49 -2.88
CA ARG A 217 -13.11 -30.05 -1.68
C ARG A 217 -13.93 -29.06 -0.83
N ARG A 218 -15.23 -29.37 -0.72
CA ARG A 218 -16.12 -28.94 0.39
C ARG A 218 -15.71 -29.51 1.77
N ASN A 219 -14.58 -30.20 1.87
CA ASN A 219 -14.13 -30.92 3.06
C ASN A 219 -12.73 -30.43 3.47
N GLY A 220 -12.67 -29.77 4.62
CA GLY A 220 -11.43 -29.50 5.37
C GLY A 220 -10.95 -28.04 5.29
N ASN A 221 -10.34 -27.59 6.39
CA ASN A 221 -9.89 -26.20 6.60
C ASN A 221 -8.62 -25.85 5.79
N HIS A 222 -8.44 -26.40 4.58
CA HIS A 222 -7.18 -26.33 3.83
C HIS A 222 -7.23 -25.24 2.77
N ILE A 223 -6.89 -24.02 3.16
CA ILE A 223 -6.76 -22.88 2.23
C ILE A 223 -5.28 -22.72 1.86
N ALA A 224 -5.00 -22.75 0.56
CA ALA A 224 -3.67 -22.53 0.01
C ALA A 224 -3.48 -21.05 -0.37
N PHE A 225 -2.26 -20.54 -0.21
CA PHE A 225 -1.89 -19.21 -0.68
C PHE A 225 -1.57 -19.25 -2.19
N PRO A 226 -2.13 -18.34 -3.00
CA PRO A 226 -1.64 -18.08 -4.34
C PRO A 226 -0.14 -17.78 -4.34
N MET A 227 0.63 -18.51 -5.15
CA MET A 227 2.07 -18.32 -5.29
C MET A 227 2.41 -17.99 -6.74
N SER A 228 3.29 -17.01 -6.94
CA SER A 228 3.87 -16.72 -8.24
C SER A 228 5.37 -16.54 -8.14
N PHE A 229 6.09 -17.18 -9.06
CA PHE A 229 7.55 -17.15 -9.12
C PHE A 229 7.98 -16.48 -10.43
N PRO A 230 9.04 -15.63 -10.43
CA PRO A 230 9.53 -14.99 -11.64
C PRO A 230 10.14 -16.04 -12.60
N ARG A 231 10.19 -15.72 -13.90
CA ARG A 231 10.86 -16.60 -14.89
C ARG A 231 12.33 -16.80 -14.50
N GLY A 232 12.80 -18.05 -14.53
CA GLY A 232 14.15 -18.42 -14.07
C GLY A 232 14.26 -18.65 -12.54
N PHE A 233 13.15 -18.72 -11.83
CA PHE A 233 13.11 -19.19 -10.44
C PHE A 233 13.09 -20.72 -10.42
N ASP A 234 14.27 -21.32 -10.35
CA ASP A 234 14.40 -22.78 -10.23
C ASP A 234 14.25 -23.20 -8.76
N LEU A 235 13.24 -24.02 -8.48
CA LEU A 235 12.95 -24.57 -7.16
C LEU A 235 13.50 -25.99 -7.12
N GLU A 236 14.47 -26.23 -6.23
CA GLU A 236 14.89 -27.60 -5.95
C GLU A 236 13.67 -28.46 -5.59
N LYS A 237 13.57 -29.67 -6.14
CA LYS A 237 12.43 -30.58 -5.95
C LYS A 237 12.05 -30.79 -4.48
N LYS A 238 13.04 -30.75 -3.56
CA LYS A 238 12.82 -30.80 -2.10
C LYS A 238 12.04 -29.60 -1.56
N VAL A 239 12.35 -28.40 -2.05
CA VAL A 239 11.65 -27.15 -1.69
C VAL A 239 10.22 -27.17 -2.23
N LEU A 240 10.03 -27.63 -3.47
CA LEU A 240 8.69 -27.76 -4.06
C LEU A 240 7.81 -28.72 -3.25
N ASN A 241 8.32 -29.92 -2.94
CA ASN A 241 7.61 -30.90 -2.11
C ASN A 241 7.23 -30.31 -0.73
N TRP A 242 8.15 -29.63 -0.05
CA TRP A 242 7.84 -29.01 1.24
C TRP A 242 6.79 -27.90 1.09
N VAL A 243 6.88 -27.06 0.06
CA VAL A 243 5.88 -26.02 -0.22
C VAL A 243 4.50 -26.66 -0.42
N GLU A 244 4.38 -27.79 -1.12
CA GLU A 244 3.10 -28.52 -1.23
C GLU A 244 2.59 -29.05 0.11
N GLU A 245 3.46 -29.64 0.93
CA GLU A 245 3.11 -30.14 2.27
C GLU A 245 2.65 -29.00 3.21
N TRP A 246 3.37 -27.88 3.21
CA TRP A 246 3.01 -26.66 3.95
C TRP A 246 1.69 -26.05 3.45
N GLN A 247 1.47 -26.02 2.13
CA GLN A 247 0.18 -25.58 1.57
C GLN A 247 -0.98 -26.51 1.96
N ARG A 248 -0.73 -27.81 2.21
CA ARG A 248 -1.74 -28.76 2.73
C ARG A 248 -2.04 -28.64 4.22
N LEU A 249 -1.23 -27.95 5.03
CA LEU A 249 -1.54 -27.74 6.46
C LEU A 249 -2.90 -27.03 6.66
N PRO A 250 -3.61 -27.24 7.78
CA PRO A 250 -4.80 -26.46 8.13
C PRO A 250 -4.55 -24.95 8.10
N TYR A 251 -5.51 -24.19 7.57
CA TYR A 251 -5.55 -22.74 7.65
C TYR A 251 -6.24 -22.33 8.95
N ILE A 252 -5.55 -21.47 9.71
CA ILE A 252 -6.06 -20.83 10.93
C ILE A 252 -6.29 -19.36 10.58
N SER A 253 -7.41 -18.77 11.01
CA SER A 253 -7.70 -17.38 10.66
C SER A 253 -6.64 -16.41 11.24
N PRO A 254 -6.27 -15.36 10.49
CA PRO A 254 -5.50 -14.22 11.03
C PRO A 254 -6.10 -13.61 12.30
N TYR A 255 -7.42 -13.74 12.45
CA TYR A 255 -8.22 -13.21 13.55
C TYR A 255 -8.45 -14.22 14.70
N GLU A 256 -7.88 -15.43 14.61
CA GLU A 256 -7.88 -16.45 15.66
C GLU A 256 -6.52 -16.46 16.38
N ASN A 257 -6.50 -16.73 17.70
CA ASN A 257 -5.26 -16.77 18.48
C ASN A 257 -4.54 -18.12 18.36
N ALA A 258 -3.49 -18.17 17.52
CA ALA A 258 -2.63 -19.35 17.37
C ALA A 258 -1.27 -19.25 18.09
N PHE A 259 -1.11 -18.35 19.07
CA PHE A 259 0.15 -18.23 19.84
C PHE A 259 0.49 -19.47 20.69
N HIS A 260 -0.48 -20.36 20.92
CA HIS A 260 -0.30 -21.66 21.57
C HIS A 260 0.56 -22.64 20.74
N LEU A 261 0.74 -22.39 19.44
CA LEU A 261 1.57 -23.21 18.56
C LEU A 261 3.07 -23.00 18.83
N ALA A 262 3.84 -24.08 18.71
CA ALA A 262 5.30 -24.02 18.82
C ALA A 262 5.90 -23.00 17.81
N PRO A 263 6.68 -22.00 18.25
CA PRO A 263 7.08 -20.86 17.41
C PRO A 263 7.86 -21.18 16.13
N ASN A 264 8.50 -22.36 16.06
CA ASN A 264 9.26 -22.85 14.91
C ASN A 264 8.55 -24.04 14.23
N SER A 265 7.24 -24.19 14.38
CA SER A 265 6.45 -25.19 13.65
C SER A 265 5.92 -24.62 12.34
N ASP A 266 5.88 -25.45 11.30
CA ASP A 266 5.33 -25.11 9.98
C ASP A 266 3.89 -24.57 10.07
N GLN A 267 3.11 -25.05 11.05
CA GLN A 267 1.76 -24.55 11.35
C GLN A 267 1.77 -23.11 11.91
N ALA A 268 2.70 -22.78 12.81
CA ALA A 268 2.86 -21.41 13.33
C ALA A 268 3.39 -20.46 12.26
N GLU A 269 4.25 -20.94 11.36
CA GLU A 269 4.71 -20.21 10.18
C GLU A 269 3.57 -19.97 9.17
N LYS A 270 2.69 -20.96 8.95
CA LYS A 270 1.50 -20.79 8.12
C LYS A 270 0.54 -19.73 8.66
N TRP A 271 0.27 -19.75 9.96
CA TRP A 271 -0.54 -18.71 10.60
C TRP A 271 0.14 -17.33 10.58
N THR A 272 1.45 -17.26 10.84
CA THR A 272 2.25 -16.02 10.69
C THR A 272 2.13 -15.45 9.27
N THR A 273 2.18 -16.32 8.25
CA THR A 273 2.02 -15.95 6.85
C THR A 273 0.60 -15.50 6.54
N ALA A 274 -0.43 -16.11 7.13
CA ALA A 274 -1.82 -15.67 7.03
C ALA A 274 -2.01 -14.26 7.61
N VAL A 275 -1.46 -13.97 8.79
CA VAL A 275 -1.53 -12.63 9.41
C VAL A 275 -0.79 -11.59 8.59
N LEU A 276 0.41 -11.90 8.09
CA LEU A 276 1.16 -10.97 7.23
C LEU A 276 0.48 -10.73 5.88
N HIS A 277 -0.17 -11.75 5.32
CA HIS A 277 -0.97 -11.66 4.10
C HIS A 277 -2.18 -10.74 4.30
N GLU A 278 -2.98 -10.96 5.35
CA GLU A 278 -4.11 -10.09 5.71
C GLU A 278 -3.64 -8.64 5.97
N LEU A 279 -2.55 -8.46 6.73
CA LEU A 279 -1.97 -7.15 7.00
C LEU A 279 -1.59 -6.40 5.72
N LEU A 280 -0.99 -7.07 4.74
CA LEU A 280 -0.71 -6.48 3.44
C LEU A 280 -2.00 -6.19 2.66
N TYR A 281 -3.04 -7.02 2.79
CA TYR A 281 -4.35 -6.78 2.18
C TYR A 281 -5.06 -5.52 2.71
N LEU A 282 -4.83 -5.14 3.97
CA LEU A 282 -5.31 -3.87 4.52
C LEU A 282 -4.61 -2.65 3.92
N MET A 283 -3.44 -2.81 3.28
CA MET A 283 -2.76 -1.68 2.66
C MET A 283 -3.38 -1.37 1.28
N VAL A 284 -3.68 -0.09 1.02
CA VAL A 284 -4.28 0.40 -0.24
C VAL A 284 -3.49 -0.04 -1.48
N SER A 285 -2.16 -0.12 -1.34
CA SER A 285 -1.25 -0.58 -2.40
C SER A 285 -0.76 -2.02 -2.23
N LYS A 286 -1.32 -2.80 -1.30
CA LYS A 286 -0.94 -4.20 -1.02
C LYS A 286 0.58 -4.40 -0.84
N LYS A 287 1.24 -3.35 -0.33
CA LYS A 287 2.69 -3.21 -0.10
C LYS A 287 2.95 -2.13 0.94
N THR A 288 4.06 -2.25 1.67
CA THR A 288 4.53 -1.25 2.65
C THR A 288 6.06 -1.34 2.85
N GLU A 289 6.65 -0.35 3.53
CA GLU A 289 8.05 -0.38 3.96
C GLU A 289 8.26 -1.55 4.96
N LYS A 290 9.36 -2.28 4.84
CA LYS A 290 9.67 -3.46 5.70
C LYS A 290 9.76 -3.08 7.17
N GLU A 291 10.25 -1.87 7.44
CA GLU A 291 10.35 -1.24 8.75
C GLU A 291 8.97 -0.88 9.35
N ASN A 292 7.91 -0.83 8.53
CA ASN A 292 6.53 -0.73 9.02
C ASN A 292 6.02 -2.11 9.47
N ILE A 293 6.28 -3.17 8.72
CA ILE A 293 5.91 -4.55 9.12
C ILE A 293 6.62 -4.96 10.40
N PHE A 294 7.91 -4.64 10.56
CA PHE A 294 8.64 -4.96 11.79
C PHE A 294 8.11 -4.17 12.98
N CYS A 295 7.84 -2.88 12.81
CA CYS A 295 7.23 -2.05 13.84
C CYS A 295 5.87 -2.59 14.29
N LEU A 296 5.01 -3.01 13.35
CA LEU A 296 3.75 -3.70 13.65
C LEU A 296 3.98 -5.07 14.29
N GLY A 297 4.99 -5.82 13.85
CA GLY A 297 5.32 -7.15 14.36
C GLY A 297 5.53 -7.18 15.87
N GLU A 298 6.11 -6.13 16.46
CA GLU A 298 6.24 -6.02 17.91
C GLU A 298 4.86 -5.87 18.59
N TYR A 299 3.98 -4.97 18.11
CA TYR A 299 2.62 -4.79 18.67
C TYR A 299 1.67 -5.97 18.46
N LEU A 300 1.85 -6.73 17.37
CA LEU A 300 1.07 -7.94 17.09
C LEU A 300 1.67 -9.19 17.79
N GLY A 301 2.82 -9.09 18.45
CA GLY A 301 3.48 -10.21 19.16
C GLY A 301 4.24 -11.20 18.26
N PHE A 302 4.45 -10.87 16.98
CA PHE A 302 5.20 -11.71 16.02
C PHE A 302 6.70 -11.42 16.02
N GLY A 303 7.10 -10.17 16.25
CA GLY A 303 8.48 -9.68 16.15
C GLY A 303 9.25 -10.26 14.96
N SER A 304 10.30 -11.03 15.24
CA SER A 304 11.13 -11.67 14.20
C SER A 304 10.44 -12.74 13.34
N ARG A 305 9.24 -13.24 13.70
CA ARG A 305 8.50 -14.23 12.90
C ARG A 305 8.12 -13.69 11.52
N PHE A 306 7.69 -12.43 11.42
CA PHE A 306 7.43 -11.79 10.11
C PHE A 306 8.70 -11.70 9.26
N LYS A 307 9.87 -11.46 9.86
CA LYS A 307 11.15 -11.46 9.13
C LYS A 307 11.48 -12.84 8.54
N LYS A 308 11.15 -13.94 9.24
CA LYS A 308 11.29 -15.31 8.71
C LYS A 308 10.32 -15.56 7.56
N ALA A 309 9.02 -15.33 7.77
CA ALA A 309 7.96 -15.58 6.77
C ALA A 309 8.21 -14.85 5.43
N ILE A 310 8.68 -13.59 5.46
CA ILE A 310 9.04 -12.81 4.25
C ILE A 310 10.18 -13.49 3.46
N VAL A 311 11.11 -14.15 4.13
CA VAL A 311 12.27 -14.81 3.50
C VAL A 311 11.93 -16.22 3.03
N HIS A 312 11.13 -16.96 3.80
CA HIS A 312 10.77 -18.36 3.50
C HIS A 312 9.71 -18.49 2.40
N HIS A 313 8.86 -17.47 2.21
CA HIS A 313 7.77 -17.48 1.21
C HIS A 313 7.94 -16.45 0.09
N PRO A 314 9.03 -16.48 -0.70
CA PRO A 314 9.27 -15.52 -1.79
C PRO A 314 8.32 -15.66 -2.98
N GLY A 315 7.49 -16.72 -3.01
CA GLY A 315 6.38 -16.90 -3.95
C GLY A 315 5.10 -16.16 -3.54
N ILE A 316 4.98 -15.73 -2.28
CA ILE A 316 3.87 -14.93 -1.75
C ILE A 316 4.32 -13.47 -1.59
N PHE A 317 5.48 -13.25 -0.97
CA PHE A 317 6.02 -11.93 -0.68
C PHE A 317 7.24 -11.62 -1.56
N TYR A 318 7.26 -10.44 -2.18
CA TYR A 318 8.45 -9.91 -2.85
C TYR A 318 9.06 -8.76 -2.04
N VAL A 319 10.38 -8.80 -1.83
CA VAL A 319 11.12 -7.67 -1.25
C VAL A 319 11.82 -6.91 -2.37
N SER A 320 11.38 -5.68 -2.64
CA SER A 320 12.06 -4.77 -3.56
C SER A 320 13.03 -3.87 -2.80
N ASN A 321 14.25 -3.73 -3.32
CA ASN A 321 15.29 -2.83 -2.80
C ASN A 321 15.35 -1.48 -3.56
N LYS A 322 14.25 -1.07 -4.21
CA LYS A 322 14.17 0.21 -4.93
C LYS A 322 14.02 1.39 -3.96
N ILE A 323 14.08 2.61 -4.49
CA ILE A 323 13.86 3.87 -3.74
C ILE A 323 14.71 4.08 -2.46
N ARG A 324 15.79 3.30 -2.24
CA ARG A 324 16.64 3.27 -1.04
C ARG A 324 15.97 2.71 0.24
N THR A 325 14.86 2.00 0.12
CA THR A 325 14.22 1.29 1.24
C THR A 325 13.90 -0.14 0.84
N GLN A 326 13.63 -1.02 1.81
CA GLN A 326 13.12 -2.35 1.51
C GLN A 326 11.59 -2.28 1.54
N THR A 327 10.94 -2.46 0.39
CA THR A 327 9.47 -2.50 0.28
C THR A 327 9.03 -3.94 0.13
N VAL A 328 8.15 -4.41 1.03
CA VAL A 328 7.52 -5.72 0.90
C VAL A 328 6.23 -5.56 0.09
N VAL A 329 6.08 -6.36 -0.95
CA VAL A 329 4.97 -6.34 -1.91
C VAL A 329 4.31 -7.71 -1.90
N LEU A 330 2.99 -7.77 -1.78
CA LEU A 330 2.24 -9.01 -1.94
C LEU A 330 2.15 -9.36 -3.44
N ARG A 331 2.62 -10.54 -3.85
CA ARG A 331 2.75 -10.89 -5.27
C ARG A 331 1.40 -11.06 -5.98
N GLU A 332 0.47 -11.80 -5.37
CA GLU A 332 -0.86 -12.09 -5.91
C GLU A 332 -1.73 -10.84 -6.14
N ALA A 333 -1.42 -9.74 -5.44
CA ALA A 333 -2.11 -8.47 -5.63
C ALA A 333 -1.75 -7.78 -6.96
N TYR A 334 -0.73 -8.26 -7.68
CA TYR A 334 -0.20 -7.63 -8.88
C TYR A 334 -0.14 -8.59 -10.08
N ASN A 335 -0.77 -8.17 -11.18
CA ASN A 335 -0.52 -8.76 -12.50
C ASN A 335 0.50 -7.89 -13.22
N LYS A 336 1.73 -8.40 -13.38
CA LYS A 336 2.91 -7.65 -13.85
C LYS A 336 3.08 -6.37 -13.00
N ASN A 337 2.79 -5.21 -13.57
CA ASN A 337 2.93 -3.88 -12.95
C ASN A 337 1.58 -3.19 -12.62
N PHE A 338 0.47 -3.91 -12.73
CA PHE A 338 -0.87 -3.42 -12.40
C PHE A 338 -1.40 -4.10 -11.12
N LEU A 339 -2.01 -3.30 -10.25
CA LEU A 339 -2.72 -3.80 -9.07
C LEU A 339 -4.03 -4.45 -9.54
N VAL A 340 -4.28 -5.71 -9.13
CA VAL A 340 -5.44 -6.51 -9.55
C VAL A 340 -6.74 -5.92 -8.99
N GLU A 341 -6.74 -5.58 -7.70
CA GLU A 341 -7.85 -4.94 -7.02
C GLU A 341 -7.80 -3.42 -7.24
N LYS A 342 -8.84 -2.85 -7.86
CA LYS A 342 -8.90 -1.40 -8.14
C LYS A 342 -9.29 -0.65 -6.88
N HIS A 343 -8.46 0.30 -6.46
CA HIS A 343 -8.73 1.19 -5.32
C HIS A 343 -8.69 2.66 -5.76
N LEU A 344 -9.66 3.48 -5.33
CA LEU A 344 -9.81 4.89 -5.77
C LEU A 344 -8.55 5.72 -5.49
N LEU A 345 -8.00 5.63 -4.28
CA LEU A 345 -6.74 6.29 -3.93
C LEU A 345 -5.52 5.83 -4.75
N MET A 346 -5.51 4.60 -5.31
CA MET A 346 -4.47 4.19 -6.27
C MET A 346 -4.64 4.90 -7.62
N GLY A 347 -5.88 5.13 -8.05
CA GLY A 347 -6.19 6.02 -9.18
C GLY A 347 -5.63 7.43 -8.96
N MET A 348 -5.91 8.05 -7.80
CA MET A 348 -5.36 9.37 -7.44
C MET A 348 -3.83 9.38 -7.43
N ARG A 349 -3.19 8.34 -6.89
CA ARG A 349 -1.72 8.19 -6.93
C ARG A 349 -1.20 8.16 -8.37
N HIS A 350 -1.85 7.43 -9.27
CA HIS A 350 -1.46 7.42 -10.69
C HIS A 350 -1.65 8.79 -11.36
N GLN A 351 -2.74 9.51 -11.08
CA GLN A 351 -2.94 10.89 -11.57
C GLN A 351 -1.85 11.84 -11.06
N TYR A 352 -1.47 11.77 -9.78
CA TYR A 352 -0.37 12.56 -9.22
C TYR A 352 0.98 12.21 -9.86
N ILE A 353 1.29 10.93 -10.07
CA ILE A 353 2.50 10.48 -10.79
C ILE A 353 2.50 11.02 -12.23
N HIS A 354 1.36 10.97 -12.92
CA HIS A 354 1.21 11.52 -14.27
C HIS A 354 1.49 13.03 -14.27
N LEU A 355 0.89 13.79 -13.33
CA LEU A 355 1.14 15.23 -13.21
C LEU A 355 2.63 15.51 -12.90
N MET A 356 3.25 14.77 -11.98
CA MET A 356 4.68 14.89 -11.64
C MET A 356 5.59 14.70 -12.86
N ASN A 357 5.26 13.75 -13.74
CA ASN A 357 6.06 13.42 -14.92
C ASN A 357 5.70 14.26 -16.17
N LYS A 358 4.68 15.13 -16.09
CA LYS A 358 4.23 15.97 -17.21
C LYS A 358 5.31 16.99 -17.59
N ALA A 359 5.98 16.74 -18.72
CA ALA A 359 7.07 17.57 -19.20
C ALA A 359 6.61 19.01 -19.48
N VAL A 360 7.05 19.96 -18.64
CA VAL A 360 6.89 21.39 -18.93
C VAL A 360 7.91 21.78 -20.00
N ARG A 361 7.44 22.05 -21.22
CA ARG A 361 8.23 22.74 -22.27
C ARG A 361 8.67 24.09 -21.69
N ARG A 362 9.94 24.20 -21.27
CA ARG A 362 10.48 25.30 -20.47
C ARG A 362 10.28 26.67 -21.13
N PRO A 363 9.56 27.63 -20.50
CA PRO A 363 10.08 28.98 -20.41
C PRO A 363 11.29 28.95 -19.45
N ARG A 364 12.29 29.81 -19.67
CA ARG A 364 13.43 29.96 -18.74
C ARG A 364 12.94 30.29 -17.32
N PRO A 365 13.63 29.87 -16.25
CA PRO A 365 13.21 30.14 -14.88
C PRO A 365 13.30 31.63 -14.57
N ARG A 366 12.22 32.37 -14.82
CA ARG A 366 11.99 33.69 -14.25
C ARG A 366 11.27 33.47 -12.92
N ILE A 367 11.87 33.97 -11.84
CA ILE A 367 11.14 34.24 -10.61
C ILE A 367 10.01 35.19 -11.00
N ILE A 368 8.76 34.70 -10.92
CA ILE A 368 7.60 35.54 -11.25
C ILE A 368 7.42 36.50 -10.07
N LEU A 369 7.92 37.73 -10.26
CA LEU A 369 7.67 38.84 -9.35
C LEU A 369 6.18 39.19 -9.44
N ALA A 370 5.48 39.21 -8.31
CA ALA A 370 4.07 39.57 -8.29
C ALA A 370 3.92 41.07 -8.60
N SER A 371 3.39 41.41 -9.78
CA SER A 371 3.18 42.81 -10.16
C SER A 371 1.95 43.38 -9.46
N SER A 372 2.19 44.33 -8.54
CA SER A 372 1.15 45.18 -7.97
C SER A 372 0.66 46.18 -9.02
N ARG A 373 -0.38 45.83 -9.77
CA ARG A 373 -1.16 46.80 -10.56
C ARG A 373 -2.49 47.11 -9.90
N GLY A 374 -2.47 48.11 -9.02
CA GLY A 374 -3.69 48.82 -8.66
C GLY A 374 -4.25 49.55 -9.89
N LYS A 375 -5.50 49.27 -10.26
CA LYS A 375 -6.22 50.08 -11.25
C LYS A 375 -6.73 51.35 -10.57
N ARG A 376 -6.04 52.48 -10.79
CA ARG A 376 -6.71 53.78 -10.75
C ARG A 376 -7.65 53.88 -11.97
N GLN A 377 -8.83 54.43 -11.74
CA GLN A 377 -9.76 54.80 -12.80
C GLN A 377 -9.19 55.96 -13.62
N ASN A 378 -9.53 56.02 -14.91
CA ASN A 378 -10.01 57.23 -15.58
C ASN A 378 -10.55 56.86 -16.97
N ASN A 379 -11.75 57.34 -17.28
CA ASN A 379 -12.27 57.43 -18.65
C ASN A 379 -11.65 58.69 -19.31
N PRO A 380 -11.73 58.82 -20.66
CA PRO A 380 -12.91 59.46 -21.24
C PRO A 380 -13.49 58.74 -22.47
N SER A 381 -14.70 59.17 -22.82
CA SER A 381 -15.54 58.66 -23.91
C SER A 381 -15.26 59.29 -25.28
N ALA A 382 -15.41 58.51 -26.36
CA ALA A 382 -15.90 59.00 -27.65
C ALA A 382 -16.46 57.83 -28.51
N ASN A 383 -17.55 58.07 -29.23
CA ASN A 383 -18.32 57.06 -29.98
C ASN A 383 -17.62 56.53 -31.25
N LYS A 384 -17.88 55.26 -31.59
CA LYS A 384 -18.37 54.81 -32.92
C LYS A 384 -18.71 53.31 -32.93
N GLU A 385 -20.00 53.00 -33.03
CA GLU A 385 -20.55 51.71 -33.46
C GLU A 385 -20.70 51.66 -35.01
N PRO A 386 -21.19 50.57 -35.63
CA PRO A 386 -20.76 49.17 -35.47
C PRO A 386 -20.59 48.47 -36.85
N LYS A 387 -19.89 47.33 -36.93
CA LYS A 387 -20.20 46.30 -37.95
C LYS A 387 -20.12 44.88 -37.41
N ARG A 388 -21.18 44.13 -37.70
CA ARG A 388 -21.36 42.70 -37.40
C ARG A 388 -20.35 41.86 -38.17
N ASN A 389 -19.93 40.73 -37.59
CA ASN A 389 -20.26 39.42 -38.17
C ASN A 389 -20.03 38.30 -37.16
N ALA A 390 -21.04 37.43 -37.02
CA ALA A 390 -20.97 36.22 -36.24
C ALA A 390 -20.59 35.02 -37.12
N LYS A 391 -19.82 34.08 -36.57
CA LYS A 391 -20.00 32.65 -36.84
C LYS A 391 -19.30 31.82 -35.77
N ALA A 392 -20.10 31.11 -34.99
CA ALA A 392 -19.63 30.04 -34.11
C ALA A 392 -19.92 28.69 -34.76
N LYS A 393 -18.91 27.83 -34.75
CA LYS A 393 -18.95 26.35 -34.71
C LYS A 393 -17.75 26.01 -33.82
N LEU A 394 -17.86 25.43 -32.62
CA LEU A 394 -18.67 24.27 -32.21
C LEU A 394 -18.38 23.06 -33.08
N GLU A 395 -17.21 22.45 -32.81
CA GLU A 395 -16.97 21.03 -33.01
C GLU A 395 -16.68 20.41 -31.65
N GLU A 396 -17.63 19.60 -31.18
CA GLU A 396 -17.42 18.69 -30.06
C GLU A 396 -16.67 17.46 -30.58
N SER A 397 -15.59 17.05 -29.92
CA SER A 397 -14.98 15.73 -30.11
C SER A 397 -15.05 14.93 -28.82
N ASN A 398 -16.27 14.47 -28.51
CA ASN A 398 -16.45 13.33 -27.63
C ASN A 398 -15.74 12.12 -28.25
N VAL A 399 -14.76 11.55 -27.55
CA VAL A 399 -14.23 10.22 -27.87
C VAL A 399 -14.42 9.32 -26.66
N TYR A 400 -15.57 8.64 -26.66
CA TYR A 400 -15.74 7.37 -25.98
C TYR A 400 -14.63 6.41 -26.39
N PHE A 401 -14.10 5.61 -25.47
CA PHE A 401 -13.44 4.37 -25.82
C PHE A 401 -13.81 3.27 -24.83
N GLN A 402 -14.55 2.29 -25.34
CA GLN A 402 -14.85 0.99 -24.72
C GLN A 402 -14.48 -0.09 -25.77
N PRO A 403 -14.55 -1.40 -25.48
CA PRO A 403 -13.33 -2.20 -25.29
C PRO A 403 -13.13 -3.25 -26.40
N SER A 404 -12.32 -4.27 -26.09
CA SER A 404 -12.03 -5.51 -26.83
C SER A 404 -10.98 -5.45 -27.95
N VAL A 405 -9.87 -6.15 -27.70
CA VAL A 405 -9.37 -7.20 -28.61
C VAL A 405 -9.16 -8.43 -27.73
N GLU A 406 -9.75 -9.55 -28.11
CA GLU A 406 -9.47 -10.86 -27.52
C GLU A 406 -8.21 -11.43 -28.17
N GLU A 407 -7.25 -11.89 -27.38
CA GLU A 407 -6.26 -12.87 -27.84
C GLU A 407 -6.28 -14.05 -26.85
N ASP A 408 -6.73 -15.19 -27.36
CA ASP A 408 -6.85 -16.47 -26.68
C ASP A 408 -5.44 -17.07 -26.56
N ASP A 409 -4.97 -17.37 -25.35
CA ASP A 409 -3.67 -18.02 -25.15
C ASP A 409 -3.74 -19.01 -23.97
N ARG A 410 -4.29 -20.18 -24.25
CA ARG A 410 -4.42 -21.33 -23.33
C ARG A 410 -3.20 -22.26 -23.45
N PRO A 411 -2.46 -22.51 -22.35
CA PRO A 411 -1.54 -23.65 -22.29
C PRO A 411 -2.31 -24.96 -22.12
N CYS A 412 -1.89 -25.98 -22.88
CA CYS A 412 -2.62 -27.25 -23.07
C CYS A 412 -2.90 -28.06 -21.79
N ARG A 413 -4.09 -28.70 -21.75
CA ARG A 413 -4.28 -29.96 -21.01
C ARG A 413 -3.57 -31.09 -21.77
N VAL A 414 -2.95 -32.02 -21.05
CA VAL A 414 -2.41 -33.26 -21.63
C VAL A 414 -3.28 -34.44 -21.20
N THR A 415 -4.16 -34.83 -22.13
CA THR A 415 -5.08 -35.98 -22.13
C THR A 415 -5.44 -36.18 -23.60
N GLU A 416 -5.29 -37.32 -24.28
CA GLU A 416 -4.77 -38.67 -23.97
C GLU A 416 -4.07 -39.18 -25.24
N LEU A 417 -3.27 -40.24 -25.17
CA LEU A 417 -3.16 -41.17 -26.29
C LEU A 417 -3.18 -42.61 -25.80
N GLN A 418 -4.21 -43.32 -26.23
CA GLN A 418 -4.32 -44.77 -26.18
C GLN A 418 -3.28 -45.37 -27.13
N ASN A 419 -2.60 -46.44 -26.72
CA ASN A 419 -1.99 -47.40 -27.65
C ASN A 419 -2.62 -48.77 -27.37
N ASN A 420 -3.30 -49.30 -28.38
CA ASN A 420 -3.90 -50.63 -28.38
C ASN A 420 -3.26 -51.47 -29.50
N ALA A 421 -3.07 -52.76 -29.23
CA ALA A 421 -2.64 -53.82 -30.17
C ALA A 421 -1.19 -53.73 -30.72
N PHE A 422 -0.46 -54.80 -31.02
CA PHE A 422 -0.67 -56.26 -30.85
C PHE A 422 0.51 -56.83 -29.98
N HIS A 423 0.81 -58.13 -29.80
CA HIS A 423 0.37 -59.43 -30.37
C HIS A 423 0.64 -60.56 -29.36
N GLU A 424 -0.07 -61.69 -29.48
CA GLU A 424 0.13 -63.02 -28.82
C GLU A 424 0.20 -63.12 -27.27
#